data_AF-A0A453AHC5-F1
#
_entry.id   AF-A0A453AHC5-F1
#
_cell.length_a   1.000
_cell.length_b   1.000
_cell.length_c   1.000
_cell.angle_alpha   90.00
_cell.angle_beta   90.00
_cell.angle_gamma   90.00
#
_symmetry.space_group_name_H-M   'P 1'
#
loop_
_entity.id
_entity.type
_entity.pdbx_description
1 polymer ?
#
loop_
_entity_poly.entity_id
_entity_poly.type
_entity_poly.pdbx_seq_one_letter_code
_entity_poly.pdbx_strand_id
1 'polypeptide(L)'
;GLAIKDFWQVDDRTIVFVADPTFGNIINFNIGSLIDLDIPQSFWSRVAGKYGNMFYWKEKGEDASIEGAVMAISRCLREPTGASNCSEVF
;
A
#
# COMPACT_ATOMS: atom_id res chain seq x y z
N GLY A 1 -4.46 -11.70 8.80
CA GLY A 1 -3.86 -10.54 9.50
C GLY A 1 -3.06 -10.97 10.71
N LEU A 2 -3.70 -11.42 11.80
CA LEU A 2 -3.04 -11.65 13.10
C LEU A 2 -1.91 -12.71 13.07
N ALA A 3 -2.06 -13.79 12.30
CA ALA A 3 -1.05 -14.86 12.22
C ALA A 3 0.30 -14.45 11.60
N ILE A 4 0.33 -13.33 10.85
CA ILE A 4 1.57 -12.81 10.25
C ILE A 4 2.37 -11.99 11.27
N LYS A 5 1.70 -11.39 12.27
CA LYS A 5 2.33 -10.48 13.24
C LYS A 5 3.44 -11.18 14.02
N ASP A 6 3.12 -12.32 14.61
CA ASP A 6 4.05 -13.05 15.47
C ASP A 6 5.10 -13.84 14.67
N PHE A 7 4.74 -14.34 13.48
CA PHE A 7 5.63 -15.15 12.65
C PHE A 7 6.71 -14.31 11.94
N TRP A 8 6.35 -13.13 11.43
CA TRP A 8 7.29 -12.20 10.77
C TRP A 8 7.82 -11.12 11.72
N GLN A 9 7.37 -11.11 12.97
CA GLN A 9 7.73 -10.10 13.98
C GLN A 9 7.45 -8.66 13.51
N VAL A 10 6.35 -8.47 12.77
CA VAL A 10 5.96 -7.13 12.30
C VAL A 10 5.32 -6.32 13.43
N ASP A 11 5.63 -5.03 13.49
CA ASP A 11 5.23 -4.13 14.57
C ASP A 11 4.24 -3.05 14.10
N ASP A 12 3.92 -2.12 15.00
CA ASP A 12 2.97 -1.03 14.73
C ASP A 12 3.56 0.03 13.77
N ARG A 13 4.81 -0.13 13.33
CA ARG A 13 5.52 0.68 12.33
C ARG A 13 5.85 -0.10 11.06
N THR A 14 5.14 -1.21 10.82
CA THR A 14 5.34 -2.04 9.64
C THR A 14 4.14 -1.95 8.71
N ILE A 15 4.40 -1.89 7.40
CA ILE A 15 3.39 -2.04 6.35
C ILE A 15 3.63 -3.40 5.69
N VAL A 16 2.62 -4.25 5.70
CA VAL A 16 2.61 -5.49 4.92
C VAL A 16 1.60 -5.33 3.81
N PHE A 17 2.02 -5.51 2.56
CA PHE A 17 1.07 -5.66 1.46
C PHE A 17 1.28 -6.97 0.72
N VAL A 18 0.18 -7.50 0.20
CA VAL A 18 0.16 -8.73 -0.58
C VAL A 18 -0.24 -8.36 -2.00
N ALA A 19 0.52 -8.89 -2.97
CA ALA A 19 0.21 -8.84 -4.39
C ALA A 19 -0.21 -10.26 -4.84
N ASP A 20 -1.50 -10.48 -5.05
CA ASP A 20 -2.05 -11.78 -5.44
C ASP A 20 -2.91 -11.65 -6.72
N PRO A 21 -2.43 -12.16 -7.87
CA PRO A 21 -3.12 -12.04 -9.16
C PRO A 21 -4.43 -12.83 -9.26
N THR A 22 -4.75 -13.67 -8.26
CA THR A 22 -6.03 -14.38 -8.21
C THR A 22 -7.20 -13.45 -7.83
N PHE A 23 -6.91 -12.25 -7.33
CA PHE A 23 -7.91 -11.23 -7.02
C PHE A 23 -8.10 -10.23 -8.17
N GLY A 24 -9.31 -9.65 -8.27
CA GLY A 24 -9.57 -8.57 -9.25
C GLY A 24 -8.74 -7.31 -8.95
N ASN A 25 -8.55 -7.01 -7.67
CA ASN A 25 -7.53 -6.08 -7.21
C ASN A 25 -6.44 -6.87 -6.48
N ILE A 26 -5.23 -6.83 -7.00
CA ILE A 26 -4.15 -7.72 -6.54
C ILE A 26 -3.47 -7.19 -5.29
N ILE A 27 -3.62 -5.90 -4.96
CA ILE A 27 -2.89 -5.25 -3.86
C ILE A 27 -3.81 -5.09 -2.64
N ASN A 28 -3.40 -5.69 -1.52
CA ASN A 28 -4.08 -5.55 -0.22
C ASN A 28 -3.09 -5.18 0.88
N PHE A 29 -3.51 -4.29 1.79
CA PHE A 29 -2.65 -3.75 2.85
C PHE A 29 -3.05 -4.23 4.25
N ASN A 30 -2.05 -4.45 5.10
CA ASN A 30 -2.14 -4.47 6.55
C ASN A 30 -1.16 -3.41 7.06
N ILE A 31 -1.67 -2.40 7.76
CA ILE A 31 -0.90 -1.23 8.19
C ILE A 31 -0.75 -1.27 9.71
N GLY A 32 0.48 -1.04 10.19
CA GLY A 32 0.75 -0.84 11.61
C GLY A 32 0.03 0.40 12.15
N SER A 33 -0.48 0.31 13.38
CA SER A 33 -1.35 1.34 13.96
C SER A 33 -0.72 2.71 14.07
N LEU A 34 0.61 2.83 14.27
CA LEU A 34 1.27 4.12 14.32
C LEU A 34 1.37 4.79 12.94
N ILE A 35 1.44 4.01 11.87
CA ILE A 35 1.45 4.53 10.49
C ILE A 35 0.05 4.98 10.09
N ASP A 36 -0.97 4.23 10.50
CA ASP A 36 -2.38 4.52 10.16
C ASP A 36 -2.90 5.82 10.82
N LEU A 37 -2.25 6.28 11.89
CA LEU A 37 -2.52 7.59 12.51
C LEU A 37 -1.98 8.76 11.68
N ASP A 38 -0.87 8.55 10.98
CA ASP A 38 -0.15 9.62 10.27
C ASP A 38 -0.59 9.74 8.81
N ILE A 39 -1.09 8.67 8.19
CA ILE A 39 -1.47 8.62 6.78
C ILE A 39 -2.99 8.55 6.63
N PRO A 40 -3.62 9.38 5.77
CA PRO A 40 -5.05 9.28 5.50
C PRO A 40 -5.46 7.89 5.01
N GLN A 41 -6.49 7.29 5.62
CA GLN A 41 -6.96 5.95 5.24
C GLN A 41 -7.30 5.82 3.73
N SER A 42 -7.75 6.93 3.11
CA SER A 42 -8.05 6.99 1.68
C SER A 42 -6.83 6.83 0.78
N PHE A 43 -5.62 7.08 1.28
CA PHE A 43 -4.38 6.86 0.53
C PHE A 43 -4.24 5.39 0.13
N TRP A 44 -4.42 4.46 1.08
CA TRP A 44 -4.23 3.03 0.85
C TRP A 44 -5.19 2.48 -0.21
N SER A 45 -6.46 2.89 -0.16
CA SER A 45 -7.45 2.48 -1.16
C SER A 45 -7.16 3.06 -2.54
N ARG A 46 -6.59 4.27 -2.62
CA ARG A 46 -6.16 4.87 -3.89
C ARG A 46 -4.93 4.19 -4.47
N VAL A 47 -3.94 3.81 -3.65
CA VAL A 47 -2.76 3.05 -4.08
C VAL A 47 -3.19 1.68 -4.62
N ALA A 48 -4.00 0.93 -3.85
CA ALA A 48 -4.54 -0.35 -4.30
C ALA A 48 -5.39 -0.19 -5.58
N GLY A 49 -6.24 0.83 -5.65
CA GLY A 49 -7.06 1.11 -6.82
C GLY A 49 -6.24 1.46 -8.06
N LYS A 50 -5.14 2.21 -7.92
CA LYS A 50 -4.30 2.63 -9.05
C LYS A 50 -3.43 1.50 -9.58
N TYR A 51 -2.67 0.83 -8.72
CA TYR A 51 -1.67 -0.17 -9.15
C TYR A 51 -2.19 -1.60 -9.10
N GLY A 52 -3.18 -1.87 -8.25
CA GLY A 52 -3.71 -3.22 -8.07
C GLY A 52 -4.89 -3.56 -8.97
N ASN A 53 -5.51 -2.59 -9.66
CA ASN A 53 -6.65 -2.89 -10.52
C ASN A 53 -6.27 -3.77 -11.71
N MET A 54 -7.24 -4.59 -12.15
CA MET A 54 -7.07 -5.57 -13.23
C MET A 54 -6.58 -4.99 -14.56
N PHE A 55 -6.98 -3.78 -14.92
CA PHE A 55 -6.54 -3.18 -16.17
C PHE A 55 -5.05 -2.83 -16.11
N TYR A 56 -4.61 -2.27 -14.99
CA TYR A 56 -3.22 -1.86 -14.80
C TYR A 56 -2.28 -3.06 -14.77
N TRP A 57 -2.51 -4.05 -13.90
CA TRP A 57 -1.54 -5.15 -13.73
C TRP A 57 -1.52 -6.10 -14.93
N LYS A 58 -2.62 -6.26 -15.66
CA LYS A 58 -2.63 -7.04 -16.91
C LYS A 58 -1.88 -6.34 -18.05
N GLU A 59 -1.86 -5.00 -18.05
CA GLU A 59 -1.15 -4.23 -19.08
C GLU A 59 0.33 -4.03 -18.75
N LYS A 60 0.65 -3.68 -17.49
CA LYS A 60 2.00 -3.30 -17.06
C LYS A 60 2.79 -4.45 -16.45
N GLY A 61 2.12 -5.54 -16.06
CA GLY A 61 2.70 -6.66 -15.33
C GLY A 61 2.54 -6.53 -13.81
N GLU A 62 2.56 -7.66 -13.13
CA GLU A 62 2.45 -7.76 -11.66
C GLU A 62 3.62 -7.06 -10.96
N ASP A 63 4.84 -7.20 -11.48
CA ASP A 63 6.03 -6.55 -10.94
C ASP A 63 5.89 -5.01 -10.95
N ALA A 64 5.40 -4.44 -12.05
CA ALA A 64 5.17 -3.01 -12.17
C ALA A 64 4.09 -2.51 -11.19
N SER A 65 3.08 -3.34 -10.89
CA SER A 65 2.09 -3.05 -9.85
C SER A 65 2.71 -2.99 -8.46
N ILE A 66 3.59 -3.94 -8.15
CA ILE A 66 4.34 -3.99 -6.87
C ILE A 66 5.25 -2.78 -6.76
N GLU A 67 6.08 -2.52 -7.76
CA GLU A 67 7.00 -1.37 -7.79
C GLU A 67 6.25 -0.03 -7.68
N GLY A 68 5.16 0.13 -8.43
CA GLY A 68 4.34 1.33 -8.40
C GLY A 68 3.73 1.60 -7.03
N ALA A 69 3.22 0.56 -6.37
CA ALA A 69 2.71 0.69 -5.00
C ALA A 69 3.82 1.04 -4.00
N VAL A 70 4.98 0.37 -4.05
CA VAL A 70 6.13 0.67 -3.17
C VAL A 70 6.61 2.11 -3.36
N MET A 71 6.69 2.58 -4.60
CA MET A 71 7.10 3.94 -4.92
C MET A 71 6.10 4.98 -4.39
N ALA A 72 4.80 4.74 -4.54
CA ALA A 72 3.77 5.63 -4.01
C ALA A 72 3.85 5.73 -2.48
N ILE A 73 4.01 4.59 -1.79
CA ILE A 73 4.13 4.53 -0.33
C ILE A 73 5.41 5.25 0.13
N SER A 74 6.55 4.97 -0.52
CA SER A 74 7.82 5.63 -0.17
C SER A 74 7.77 7.14 -0.36
N ARG A 75 7.03 7.65 -1.35
CA ARG A 75 6.85 9.09 -1.56
C ARG A 75 5.99 9.70 -0.46
N CYS A 76 4.83 9.12 -0.20
CA CYS A 76 3.91 9.53 0.87
C CYS A 76 4.63 9.60 2.23
N LEU A 77 5.40 8.57 2.60
CA LEU A 77 6.14 8.54 3.87
C LEU A 77 7.27 9.60 3.98
N ARG A 78 7.68 10.22 2.87
CA ARG A 78 8.68 11.30 2.84
C ARG A 78 8.05 12.68 2.83
N GLU A 79 6.74 12.79 2.61
CA GLU A 79 6.05 14.06 2.66
C GLU A 79 6.00 14.57 4.11
N PRO A 80 6.11 15.90 4.32
CA PRO A 80 5.90 16.47 5.63
C PRO A 80 4.46 16.21 6.08
N THR A 81 4.29 15.80 7.34
CA THR A 81 2.98 15.63 7.97
C THR A 81 2.20 16.94 7.96
N GLY A 82 0.97 16.90 7.45
CA GLY A 82 0.09 18.05 7.32
C GLY A 82 -1.25 17.65 6.70
N ALA A 83 -2.19 18.60 6.59
CA ALA A 83 -3.56 18.33 6.15
C ALA A 83 -3.67 17.75 4.71
N SER A 84 -2.60 17.85 3.92
CA SER A 84 -2.55 17.40 2.53
C SER A 84 -1.51 16.30 2.27
N ASN A 85 -0.98 15.66 3.31
CA ASN A 85 -0.02 14.58 3.11
C ASN A 85 -0.66 13.41 2.34
N CYS A 86 0.11 12.81 1.44
CA CYS A 86 -0.30 11.66 0.63
C CYS A 86 -1.55 11.93 -0.23
N SER A 87 -1.77 13.20 -0.57
CA SER A 87 -2.89 13.65 -1.39
C SER A 87 -2.73 13.25 -2.86
N GLU A 88 -1.54 12.87 -3.30
CA GLU A 88 -1.26 12.39 -4.67
C GLU A 88 -0.72 10.96 -4.66
N VAL A 89 -1.10 10.18 -5.67
CA VAL A 89 -0.59 8.82 -5.90
C VAL A 89 0.07 8.83 -7.27
N PHE A 90 1.41 8.82 -7.30
CA PHE A 90 2.23 8.98 -8.51
C PHE A 90 2.80 7.67 -9.02
#